data_AF-A0A7K8R612-F1
#
_entry.id   AF-A0A7K8R612-F1
#
_cell.length_a   1.000
_cell.length_b   1.000
_cell.length_c   1.000
_cell.angle_alpha   90.00
_cell.angle_beta   90.00
_cell.angle_gamma   90.00
#
_symmetry.space_group_name_H-M   'P 1'
#
loop_
_entity.id
_entity.type
_entity.pdbx_description
1 polymer ?
#
loop_
_entity_poly.entity_id
_entity_poly.type
_entity_poly.pdbx_seq_one_letter_code
_entity_poly.pdbx_strand_id
1 'polypeptide(L)'
;AYNIHVNGVLHCRVRYSQLLGLHEQLRKEYGANVVPAFPPKKIFTLTPAEVEQRREQLEKYMQAVRQDPTLGGSETFNSFLRKAQQVRRGWGQASRAVLRGQGASSVSLSRRRSRSPQRRCYWDSAYDDDVMEHRVGLNLLYAQTVSDIEHGWILVNKEQHRQLKSLQEKVSKKEFIRLAQTLKYYGYLKFDPCVTDFPEKGCHVVVSAGNNELNFQVRLPNEQIKEGSFKVTRMRCWRVTSSVPMSNGPSGSSPGKSEVKLELAFEYLMSKDRLQWVTITSPQAIMLSICLQSMVDELMVKKSGGSIRKMFRRRVNGALRRSDSQQAVKSPPLLDSPDASRESMAKLSSKLTSVSLRGISHSSSANDVGANDFHGNYAFEGIGDEDL
;
A
#
# COMPACT_ATOMS: atom_id res chain seq x y z
N ALA A 1 -8.90 6.36 -10.17
CA ALA A 1 -9.81 6.56 -9.01
C ALA A 1 -10.04 8.03 -8.76
N TYR A 2 -11.23 8.37 -8.28
CA TYR A 2 -11.70 9.72 -8.08
C TYR A 2 -11.53 10.14 -6.62
N ASN A 3 -10.97 11.32 -6.41
CA ASN A 3 -10.95 11.98 -5.11
C ASN A 3 -12.27 12.72 -4.96
N ILE A 4 -13.15 12.22 -4.09
CA ILE A 4 -14.47 12.81 -3.87
C ILE A 4 -14.36 13.78 -2.70
N HIS A 5 -14.61 15.05 -2.99
CA HIS A 5 -14.71 16.13 -2.03
C HIS A 5 -16.19 16.43 -1.76
N VAL A 6 -16.51 16.61 -0.49
CA VAL A 6 -17.83 17.08 -0.05
C VAL A 6 -17.58 18.37 0.70
N ASN A 7 -18.20 19.47 0.26
CA ASN A 7 -18.00 20.82 0.78
C ASN A 7 -16.50 21.24 0.82
N GLY A 8 -15.75 20.91 -0.24
CA GLY A 8 -14.32 21.22 -0.34
C GLY A 8 -13.38 20.34 0.51
N VAL A 9 -13.94 19.43 1.33
CA VAL A 9 -13.15 18.50 2.15
C VAL A 9 -13.09 17.14 1.48
N LEU A 10 -11.89 16.58 1.31
CA LEU A 10 -11.70 15.22 0.78
C LEU A 10 -12.41 14.21 1.68
N HIS A 11 -13.43 13.56 1.14
CA HIS A 11 -14.29 12.64 1.87
C HIS A 11 -13.83 11.19 1.71
N CYS A 12 -13.58 10.76 0.47
CA CYS A 12 -13.06 9.43 0.16
C CYS A 12 -12.35 9.39 -1.20
N ARG A 13 -11.59 8.31 -1.46
CA ARG A 13 -10.98 8.01 -2.76
C ARG A 13 -11.52 6.67 -3.24
N VAL A 14 -12.25 6.67 -4.35
CA VAL A 14 -13.00 5.49 -4.84
C VAL A 14 -12.86 5.33 -6.35
N ARG A 15 -12.91 4.10 -6.85
CA ARG A 15 -12.99 3.83 -8.29
C ARG A 15 -14.39 4.08 -8.81
N TYR A 16 -14.50 4.41 -10.10
CA TYR A 16 -15.80 4.52 -10.76
C TYR A 16 -16.61 3.22 -10.62
N SER A 17 -15.97 2.06 -10.80
CA SER A 17 -16.63 0.75 -10.64
C SER A 17 -17.18 0.52 -9.24
N GLN A 18 -16.51 1.03 -8.20
CA GLN A 18 -16.98 0.93 -6.82
C GLN A 18 -18.24 1.79 -6.59
N LEU A 19 -18.26 3.00 -7.15
CA LEU A 19 -19.45 3.86 -7.11
C LEU A 19 -20.59 3.33 -7.96
N LEU A 20 -20.29 2.70 -9.10
CA LEU A 20 -21.29 2.04 -9.92
C LEU A 20 -21.89 0.83 -9.20
N GLY A 21 -21.07 0.01 -8.55
CA GLY A 21 -21.56 -1.11 -7.74
C GLY A 21 -22.47 -0.65 -6.60
N LEU A 22 -22.11 0.46 -5.92
CA LEU A 22 -22.99 1.11 -4.96
C LEU A 22 -24.31 1.56 -5.61
N HIS A 23 -24.25 2.21 -6.77
CA HIS A 23 -25.45 2.67 -7.50
C HIS A 23 -26.37 1.51 -7.85
N GLU A 24 -25.83 0.40 -8.36
CA GLU A 24 -26.61 -0.79 -8.71
C GLU A 24 -27.28 -1.42 -7.48
N GLN A 25 -26.60 -1.45 -6.34
CA GLN A 25 -27.16 -1.93 -5.07
C GLN A 25 -28.31 -1.03 -4.59
N LEU A 26 -28.08 0.29 -4.54
CA LEU A 26 -29.13 1.24 -4.16
C LEU A 26 -30.33 1.16 -5.11
N ARG A 27 -30.08 1.01 -6.42
CA ARG A 27 -31.15 0.90 -7.43
C ARG A 27 -31.94 -0.40 -7.27
N LYS A 28 -31.29 -1.49 -6.88
CA LYS A 28 -31.94 -2.78 -6.59
C LYS A 28 -32.79 -2.71 -5.32
N GLU A 29 -32.34 -1.99 -4.30
CA GLU A 29 -33.01 -1.89 -3.00
C GLU A 29 -34.18 -0.89 -2.98
N TYR A 30 -34.00 0.29 -3.61
CA TYR A 30 -34.94 1.41 -3.52
C TYR A 30 -35.66 1.73 -4.85
N GLY A 31 -35.26 1.07 -5.94
CA GLY A 31 -35.85 1.27 -7.27
C GLY A 31 -35.23 2.43 -8.06
N ALA A 32 -35.39 2.38 -9.39
CA ALA A 32 -34.77 3.35 -10.30
C ALA A 32 -35.28 4.79 -10.16
N ASN A 33 -36.51 4.97 -9.66
CA ASN A 33 -37.15 6.28 -9.52
C ASN A 33 -36.68 7.05 -8.28
N VAL A 34 -36.05 6.36 -7.32
CA VAL A 34 -35.55 6.96 -6.07
C VAL A 34 -34.07 7.29 -6.17
N VAL A 35 -33.31 6.51 -6.92
CA VAL A 35 -31.86 6.68 -7.01
C VAL A 35 -31.48 7.76 -8.04
N PRO A 36 -30.64 8.74 -7.68
CA PRO A 36 -30.18 9.76 -8.62
C PRO A 36 -29.49 9.17 -9.86
N ALA A 37 -29.58 9.88 -10.98
CA ALA A 37 -28.92 9.48 -12.22
C ALA A 37 -27.41 9.29 -12.00
N PHE A 38 -26.89 8.15 -12.44
CA PHE A 38 -25.47 7.84 -12.33
C PHE A 38 -24.72 8.30 -13.57
N PRO A 39 -23.51 8.87 -13.44
CA PRO A 39 -22.71 9.28 -14.59
C PRO A 39 -22.43 8.07 -15.50
N PRO A 40 -22.65 8.14 -16.83
CA PRO A 40 -22.55 6.97 -17.69
C PRO A 40 -21.10 6.53 -17.94
N LYS A 41 -20.93 5.22 -18.18
CA LYS A 41 -19.68 4.67 -18.70
C LYS A 41 -19.48 5.20 -20.12
N LYS A 42 -18.29 5.71 -20.41
CA LYS A 42 -17.85 5.95 -21.78
C LYS A 42 -17.03 4.73 -22.21
N ILE A 43 -17.18 4.32 -23.46
CA ILE A 43 -16.58 3.11 -24.03
C ILE A 43 -15.12 3.39 -24.47
N PHE A 44 -14.73 4.66 -24.57
CA PHE A 44 -13.39 5.11 -24.93
C PHE A 44 -12.60 5.66 -23.74
N THR A 45 -11.27 5.71 -23.88
CA THR A 45 -10.35 6.36 -22.95
C THR A 45 -10.75 7.83 -22.75
N LEU A 46 -10.81 8.27 -21.48
CA LEU A 46 -11.20 9.64 -21.16
C LEU A 46 -10.03 10.59 -21.30
N THR A 47 -10.26 11.75 -21.92
CA THR A 47 -9.33 12.88 -21.85
C THR A 47 -9.24 13.43 -20.41
N PRO A 48 -8.16 14.13 -20.04
CA PRO A 48 -8.03 14.73 -18.70
C PRO A 48 -9.20 15.63 -18.31
N ALA A 49 -9.75 16.38 -19.26
CA ALA A 49 -10.93 17.22 -19.05
C ALA A 49 -12.18 16.39 -18.73
N GLU A 50 -12.38 15.27 -19.42
CA GLU A 50 -13.51 14.38 -19.17
C GLU A 50 -13.37 13.57 -17.87
N VAL A 51 -12.14 13.25 -17.45
CA VAL A 51 -11.89 12.67 -16.12
C VAL A 51 -12.32 13.64 -15.04
N GLU A 52 -12.00 14.92 -15.19
CA GLU A 52 -12.38 15.96 -14.22
C GLU A 52 -13.89 16.20 -14.23
N GLN A 53 -14.51 16.29 -15.41
CA GLN A 53 -15.96 16.38 -15.54
C GLN A 53 -16.66 15.18 -14.88
N ARG A 54 -16.16 13.96 -15.09
CA ARG A 54 -16.71 12.76 -14.44
C ARG A 54 -16.49 12.79 -12.93
N ARG A 55 -15.38 13.34 -12.43
CA ARG A 55 -15.14 13.56 -10.99
C ARG A 55 -16.25 14.42 -10.41
N GLU A 56 -16.54 15.57 -11.02
CA GLU A 56 -17.59 16.48 -10.57
C GLU A 56 -18.97 15.84 -10.58
N GLN A 57 -19.29 15.07 -11.64
CA GLN A 57 -20.55 14.34 -11.73
C GLN A 57 -20.68 13.26 -10.63
N LEU A 58 -19.60 12.55 -10.32
CA LEU A 58 -19.58 11.58 -9.21
C LEU A 58 -19.70 12.25 -7.84
N GLU A 59 -19.11 13.43 -7.66
CA GLU A 59 -19.28 14.22 -6.42
C GLU A 59 -20.73 14.67 -6.25
N LYS A 60 -21.35 15.19 -7.32
CA LYS A 60 -22.78 15.56 -7.32
C LYS A 60 -23.66 14.35 -7.01
N TYR A 61 -23.38 13.19 -7.61
CA TYR A 61 -24.09 11.94 -7.31
C TYR A 61 -23.98 11.56 -5.82
N MET A 62 -22.77 11.57 -5.27
CA MET A 62 -22.56 11.24 -3.84
C MET A 62 -23.26 12.22 -2.90
N GLN A 63 -23.28 13.51 -3.25
CA GLN A 63 -24.00 14.54 -2.49
C GLN A 63 -25.51 14.31 -2.54
N ALA A 64 -26.07 14.03 -3.72
CA ALA A 64 -27.49 13.75 -3.89
C ALA A 64 -27.93 12.52 -3.08
N VAL A 65 -27.18 11.41 -3.15
CA VAL A 65 -27.45 10.20 -2.35
C VAL A 65 -27.37 10.49 -0.84
N ARG A 66 -26.45 11.35 -0.40
CA ARG A 66 -26.30 11.71 1.02
C ARG A 66 -27.43 12.61 1.52
N GLN A 67 -27.93 13.51 0.69
CA GLN A 67 -28.97 14.48 1.04
C GLN A 67 -30.37 13.88 0.97
N ASP A 68 -30.55 12.79 0.23
CA ASP A 68 -31.81 12.06 0.18
C ASP A 68 -32.16 11.45 1.55
N PRO A 69 -33.37 11.68 2.10
CA PRO A 69 -33.77 11.20 3.42
C PRO A 69 -33.76 9.67 3.56
N THR A 70 -34.02 8.95 2.48
CA THR A 70 -34.12 7.49 2.46
C THR A 70 -32.76 6.85 2.18
N LEU A 71 -32.07 7.31 1.14
CA LEU A 71 -30.77 6.76 0.73
C LEU A 71 -29.64 7.17 1.67
N GLY A 72 -29.67 8.41 2.18
CA GLY A 72 -28.63 8.94 3.06
C GLY A 72 -28.57 8.22 4.42
N GLY A 73 -29.73 7.73 4.88
CA GLY A 73 -29.88 6.88 6.07
C GLY A 73 -29.61 5.40 5.83
N SER A 74 -29.53 4.95 4.58
CA SER A 74 -29.42 3.53 4.25
C SER A 74 -28.14 2.88 4.79
N GLU A 75 -28.26 1.63 5.23
CA GLU A 75 -27.11 0.85 5.71
C GLU A 75 -26.10 0.61 4.57
N THR A 76 -26.59 0.33 3.36
CA THR A 76 -25.80 0.11 2.14
C THR A 76 -24.87 1.28 1.86
N PHE A 77 -25.40 2.51 1.85
CA PHE A 77 -24.60 3.71 1.63
C PHE A 77 -23.64 4.01 2.78
N ASN A 78 -24.11 3.93 4.04
CA ASN A 78 -23.26 4.24 5.19
C ASN A 78 -22.15 3.20 5.39
N SER A 79 -22.39 1.92 5.08
CA SER A 79 -21.39 0.85 5.08
C SER A 79 -20.32 1.10 4.01
N PHE A 80 -20.74 1.48 2.80
CA PHE A 80 -19.81 1.88 1.73
C PHE A 80 -18.91 3.03 2.17
N LEU A 81 -19.47 4.11 2.73
CA LEU A 81 -18.70 5.26 3.21
C LEU A 81 -17.70 4.88 4.29
N ARG A 82 -18.11 4.07 5.28
CA ARG A 82 -17.20 3.60 6.34
C ARG A 82 -16.04 2.79 5.77
N LYS A 83 -16.30 1.89 4.81
CA LYS A 83 -15.25 1.11 4.12
C LYS A 83 -14.31 2.02 3.34
N ALA A 84 -14.85 2.93 2.55
CA ALA A 84 -14.07 3.90 1.77
C ALA A 84 -13.21 4.82 2.66
N GLN A 85 -13.66 5.11 3.88
CA GLN A 85 -12.93 5.91 4.88
C GLN A 85 -11.97 5.09 5.75
N GLN A 86 -12.20 3.79 5.99
CA GLN A 86 -11.32 2.92 6.78
C GLN A 86 -10.01 2.59 6.05
N VAL A 87 -10.04 2.48 4.72
CA VAL A 87 -8.83 2.40 3.87
C VAL A 87 -7.85 3.54 4.22
N ARG A 88 -8.35 4.72 4.64
CA ARG A 88 -7.54 5.85 5.08
C ARG A 88 -6.81 5.61 6.41
N ARG A 89 -7.44 4.94 7.38
CA ARG A 89 -6.95 4.84 8.77
C ARG A 89 -6.00 3.67 9.00
N GLY A 90 -6.27 2.50 8.40
CA GLY A 90 -5.36 1.34 8.48
C GLY A 90 -4.02 1.61 7.79
N TRP A 91 -4.06 2.37 6.70
CA TRP A 91 -2.90 2.67 5.87
C TRP A 91 -1.96 3.70 6.52
N GLY A 92 -2.51 4.70 7.21
CA GLY A 92 -1.70 5.66 8.00
C GLY A 92 -0.91 5.02 9.16
N GLN A 93 -1.36 3.86 9.67
CA GLN A 93 -0.65 3.09 10.68
C GLN A 93 0.36 2.11 10.07
N ALA A 94 0.00 1.41 8.98
CA ALA A 94 0.91 0.52 8.25
C ALA A 94 2.11 1.26 7.64
N SER A 95 1.90 2.43 7.03
CA SER A 95 2.99 3.30 6.57
C SER A 95 3.88 3.77 7.72
N ARG A 96 3.34 4.00 8.92
CA ARG A 96 4.15 4.32 10.11
C ARG A 96 4.92 3.13 10.67
N ALA A 97 4.47 1.90 10.44
CA ALA A 97 5.19 0.68 10.84
C ALA A 97 6.37 0.41 9.90
N VAL A 98 6.19 0.64 8.59
CA VAL A 98 7.28 0.59 7.59
C VAL A 98 8.31 1.71 7.81
N LEU A 99 7.87 2.95 8.10
CA LEU A 99 8.77 4.04 8.52
C LEU A 99 9.51 3.73 9.83
N ARG A 100 8.99 2.81 10.66
CA ARG A 100 9.63 2.34 11.89
C ARG A 100 10.46 1.07 11.71
N GLY A 101 10.59 0.54 10.49
CA GLY A 101 11.36 -0.67 10.20
C GLY A 101 10.84 -1.91 10.94
N GLN A 102 9.56 -1.94 11.31
CA GLN A 102 8.95 -3.16 11.85
C GLN A 102 8.63 -4.08 10.67
N GLY A 103 9.62 -4.89 10.28
CA GLY A 103 9.31 -6.19 9.71
C GLY A 103 8.40 -6.90 10.71
N ALA A 104 7.26 -7.39 10.25
CA ALA A 104 6.34 -8.16 11.07
C ALA A 104 6.97 -9.55 11.34
N SER A 105 8.04 -9.59 12.13
CA SER A 105 8.40 -10.79 12.86
C SER A 105 7.40 -10.89 14.01
N SER A 106 6.66 -11.98 14.02
CA SER A 106 5.75 -12.38 15.08
C SER A 106 6.31 -12.03 16.46
N VAL A 107 5.45 -11.46 17.30
CA VAL A 107 5.67 -11.22 18.72
C VAL A 107 6.19 -12.49 19.40
N SER A 108 7.50 -12.56 19.59
CA SER A 108 8.13 -13.23 20.72
C SER A 108 9.08 -12.23 21.35
N LEU A 109 8.66 -11.69 22.49
CA LEU A 109 9.45 -10.81 23.33
C LEU A 109 10.73 -11.55 23.75
N SER A 110 11.83 -11.34 23.02
CA SER A 110 13.17 -11.42 23.59
C SER A 110 13.92 -10.18 23.14
N ARG A 111 14.25 -9.34 24.14
CA ARG A 111 14.94 -8.06 24.00
C ARG A 111 16.24 -8.24 23.21
N ARG A 112 16.20 -7.96 21.91
CA ARG A 112 17.34 -7.36 21.21
C ARG A 112 16.90 -5.98 20.79
N ARG A 113 17.65 -4.95 21.22
CA ARG A 113 17.43 -3.55 20.85
C ARG A 113 17.58 -3.41 19.34
N SER A 114 16.49 -3.59 18.60
CA SER A 114 16.43 -3.28 17.17
C SER A 114 16.53 -1.77 17.01
N ARG A 115 17.72 -1.27 16.67
CA ARG A 115 17.94 0.13 16.29
C ARG A 115 17.30 0.29 14.90
N SER A 116 16.13 0.92 14.81
CA SER A 116 15.42 1.11 13.53
C SER A 116 16.23 2.03 12.61
N PRO A 117 16.76 1.55 11.47
CA PRO A 117 17.42 2.42 10.50
C PRO A 117 16.37 3.27 9.80
N GLN A 118 16.58 4.59 9.79
CA GLN A 118 15.74 5.52 9.04
C GLN A 118 16.09 5.41 7.56
N ARG A 119 15.24 4.74 6.77
CA ARG A 119 15.42 4.58 5.32
C ARG A 119 14.77 5.70 4.52
N ARG A 120 15.36 6.01 3.37
CA ARG A 120 14.78 6.83 2.31
C ARG A 120 13.36 6.36 1.95
N CYS A 121 12.44 7.30 1.67
CA CYS A 121 11.02 7.02 1.46
C CYS A 121 10.48 7.42 0.07
N TYR A 122 11.38 7.58 -0.90
CA TYR A 122 11.08 7.94 -2.29
C TYR A 122 11.90 7.04 -3.22
N TRP A 123 11.40 6.76 -4.42
CA TRP A 123 11.93 5.74 -5.32
C TRP A 123 12.84 6.30 -6.41
N ASP A 124 12.54 7.48 -6.93
CA ASP A 124 13.33 8.09 -8.01
C ASP A 124 14.58 8.80 -7.50
N SER A 125 15.73 8.39 -8.02
CA SER A 125 17.05 8.94 -7.72
C SER A 125 17.21 10.41 -8.12
N ALA A 126 16.35 10.96 -8.99
CA ALA A 126 16.35 12.39 -9.28
C ALA A 126 16.15 13.25 -8.01
N TYR A 127 15.43 12.73 -7.01
CA TYR A 127 15.22 13.42 -5.74
C TYR A 127 16.43 13.35 -4.80
N ASP A 128 17.46 12.57 -5.12
CA ASP A 128 18.70 12.57 -4.33
C ASP A 128 19.39 13.93 -4.40
N ASP A 129 19.24 14.66 -5.51
CA ASP A 129 19.83 15.99 -5.69
C ASP A 129 19.34 16.94 -4.60
N ASP A 130 18.02 17.04 -4.44
CA ASP A 130 17.37 17.83 -3.38
C ASP A 130 17.82 17.39 -1.97
N VAL A 131 18.04 16.09 -1.76
CA VAL A 131 18.43 15.54 -0.44
C VAL A 131 19.92 15.80 -0.15
N MET A 132 20.77 15.73 -1.17
CA MET A 132 22.21 15.98 -1.07
C MET A 132 22.53 17.47 -0.88
N GLU A 133 21.63 18.39 -1.24
CA GLU A 133 21.76 19.82 -0.92
C GLU A 133 21.85 20.07 0.59
N HIS A 134 21.20 19.24 1.40
CA HIS A 134 21.21 19.37 2.85
C HIS A 134 22.26 18.44 3.48
N ARG A 135 23.18 18.98 4.29
CA ARG A 135 24.27 18.21 4.92
C ARG A 135 23.80 16.96 5.67
N VAL A 136 22.69 17.07 6.40
CA VAL A 136 22.08 15.93 7.11
C VAL A 136 21.52 14.89 6.14
N GLY A 137 20.85 15.33 5.07
CA GLY A 137 20.31 14.46 4.03
C GLY A 137 21.43 13.70 3.30
N LEU A 138 22.49 14.41 2.90
CA LEU A 138 23.71 13.83 2.32
C LEU A 138 24.31 12.75 3.23
N ASN A 139 24.45 13.03 4.53
CA ASN A 139 25.02 12.08 5.48
C ASN A 139 24.15 10.83 5.66
N LEU A 140 22.82 10.98 5.74
CA LEU A 140 21.89 9.86 5.88
C LEU A 140 21.86 9.00 4.62
N LEU A 141 21.79 9.63 3.45
CA LEU A 141 21.79 8.93 2.16
C LEU A 141 23.11 8.19 1.95
N TYR A 142 24.24 8.81 2.27
CA TYR A 142 25.56 8.18 2.23
C TYR A 142 25.62 6.96 3.15
N ALA A 143 25.24 7.11 4.43
CA ALA A 143 25.29 6.02 5.40
C ALA A 143 24.41 4.84 4.99
N GLN A 144 23.21 5.12 4.48
CA GLN A 144 22.33 4.07 3.95
C GLN A 144 22.96 3.39 2.72
N THR A 145 23.53 4.15 1.79
CA THR A 145 24.12 3.60 0.56
C THR A 145 25.30 2.69 0.85
N VAL A 146 26.19 3.10 1.77
CA VAL A 146 27.31 2.27 2.24
C VAL A 146 26.77 0.96 2.82
N SER A 147 25.76 1.04 3.69
CA SER A 147 25.13 -0.14 4.29
C SER A 147 24.51 -1.05 3.23
N ASP A 148 23.79 -0.51 2.25
CA ASP A 148 23.14 -1.29 1.19
C ASP A 148 24.19 -1.98 0.27
N ILE A 149 25.37 -1.40 0.09
CA ILE A 149 26.51 -2.05 -0.61
C ILE A 149 27.10 -3.17 0.25
N GLU A 150 27.38 -2.91 1.54
CA GLU A 150 27.97 -3.90 2.46
C GLU A 150 27.09 -5.15 2.64
N HIS A 151 25.76 -4.97 2.63
CA HIS A 151 24.80 -6.07 2.70
C HIS A 151 24.54 -6.76 1.34
N GLY A 152 25.18 -6.31 0.25
CA GLY A 152 24.98 -6.87 -1.09
C GLY A 152 23.58 -6.62 -1.67
N TRP A 153 22.93 -5.54 -1.26
CA TRP A 153 21.65 -5.10 -1.82
C TRP A 153 21.89 -4.31 -3.10
N ILE A 154 22.95 -3.49 -3.12
CA ILE A 154 23.48 -2.86 -4.33
C ILE A 154 24.60 -3.73 -4.87
N LEU A 155 24.53 -4.10 -6.15
CA LEU A 155 25.54 -4.95 -6.77
C LEU A 155 26.69 -4.12 -7.33
N VAL A 156 27.89 -4.51 -6.95
CA VAL A 156 29.13 -3.79 -7.24
C VAL A 156 30.17 -4.77 -7.78
N ASN A 157 30.81 -4.43 -8.90
CA ASN A 157 31.94 -5.20 -9.42
C ASN A 157 33.27 -4.80 -8.74
N LYS A 158 34.35 -5.54 -9.02
CA LYS A 158 35.66 -5.32 -8.37
C LYS A 158 36.21 -3.90 -8.58
N GLU A 159 36.07 -3.35 -9.79
CA GLU A 159 36.61 -2.01 -10.09
C GLU A 159 35.77 -0.90 -9.44
N GLN A 160 34.44 -1.00 -9.53
CA GLN A 160 33.52 -0.09 -8.85
C GLN A 160 33.75 -0.10 -7.34
N HIS A 161 33.99 -1.27 -6.75
CA HIS A 161 34.29 -1.38 -5.33
C HIS A 161 35.59 -0.66 -4.96
N ARG A 162 36.62 -0.73 -5.82
CA ARG A 162 37.88 0.02 -5.62
C ARG A 162 37.66 1.52 -5.68
N GLN A 163 36.87 2.00 -6.64
CA GLN A 163 36.52 3.41 -6.80
C GLN A 163 35.73 3.94 -5.60
N LEU A 164 34.69 3.22 -5.17
CA LEU A 164 33.88 3.57 -3.99
C LEU A 164 34.73 3.64 -2.73
N LYS A 165 35.66 2.68 -2.54
CA LYS A 165 36.58 2.70 -1.40
C LYS A 165 37.49 3.93 -1.42
N SER A 166 38.05 4.29 -2.59
CA SER A 166 38.85 5.52 -2.73
C SER A 166 38.05 6.78 -2.41
N LEU A 167 36.79 6.85 -2.84
CA LEU A 167 35.90 7.99 -2.53
C LEU A 167 35.56 8.06 -1.03
N GLN A 168 35.39 6.91 -0.37
CA GLN A 168 35.18 6.80 1.06
C GLN A 168 36.40 7.27 1.87
N GLU A 169 37.62 6.89 1.45
CA GLU A 169 38.88 7.36 2.05
C GLU A 169 39.07 8.88 1.90
N LYS A 170 38.66 9.45 0.76
CA LYS A 170 38.64 10.90 0.52
C LYS A 170 37.49 11.64 1.20
N VAL A 171 36.57 10.93 1.86
CA VAL A 171 35.35 11.48 2.48
C VAL A 171 34.46 12.24 1.45
N SER A 172 34.56 11.87 0.17
CA SER A 172 33.86 12.50 -0.95
C SER A 172 32.44 11.94 -1.09
N LYS A 173 31.58 12.24 -0.11
CA LYS A 173 30.25 11.60 0.02
C LYS A 173 29.32 11.84 -1.18
N LYS A 174 29.39 13.02 -1.79
CA LYS A 174 28.54 13.38 -2.93
C LYS A 174 28.92 12.56 -4.16
N GLU A 175 30.21 12.51 -4.47
CA GLU A 175 30.78 11.72 -5.57
C GLU A 175 30.57 10.22 -5.35
N PHE A 176 30.67 9.75 -4.10
CA PHE A 176 30.33 8.38 -3.73
C PHE A 176 28.87 8.05 -4.09
N ILE A 177 27.92 8.91 -3.71
CA ILE A 177 26.50 8.72 -4.03
C ILE A 177 26.29 8.80 -5.55
N ARG A 178 26.95 9.71 -6.26
CA ARG A 178 26.88 9.81 -7.73
C ARG A 178 27.32 8.53 -8.42
N LEU A 179 28.44 7.94 -7.98
CA LEU A 179 28.87 6.64 -8.49
C LEU A 179 27.86 5.55 -8.13
N ALA A 180 27.37 5.55 -6.89
CA ALA A 180 26.40 4.57 -6.42
C ALA A 180 25.07 4.60 -7.20
N GLN A 181 24.61 5.77 -7.63
CA GLN A 181 23.41 5.95 -8.46
C GLN A 181 23.48 5.20 -9.80
N THR A 182 24.69 4.88 -10.29
CA THR A 182 24.89 4.10 -11.53
C THR A 182 24.90 2.59 -11.31
N LEU A 183 24.89 2.13 -10.05
CA LEU A 183 25.03 0.72 -9.70
C LEU A 183 23.70 -0.02 -9.79
N LYS A 184 23.77 -1.32 -10.12
CA LYS A 184 22.58 -2.16 -10.21
C LYS A 184 21.96 -2.30 -8.82
N TYR A 185 20.64 -2.10 -8.78
CA TYR A 185 19.81 -2.11 -7.56
C TYR A 185 20.03 -0.93 -6.60
N TYR A 186 20.70 0.15 -7.01
CA TYR A 186 20.66 1.40 -6.24
C TYR A 186 19.21 1.89 -6.07
N GLY A 187 18.82 2.19 -4.82
CA GLY A 187 17.46 2.62 -4.49
C GLY A 187 16.42 1.49 -4.44
N TYR A 188 16.82 0.23 -4.59
CA TYR A 188 15.92 -0.90 -4.43
C TYR A 188 15.84 -1.34 -2.95
N LEU A 189 14.66 -1.83 -2.56
CA LEU A 189 14.44 -2.53 -1.31
C LEU A 189 14.45 -4.04 -1.60
N LYS A 190 15.42 -4.75 -1.02
CA LYS A 190 15.55 -6.21 -1.16
C LYS A 190 14.79 -6.91 -0.03
N PHE A 191 14.07 -7.98 -0.38
CA PHE A 191 13.28 -8.78 0.55
C PHE A 191 13.98 -10.11 0.85
N ASP A 192 13.55 -10.74 1.95
CA ASP A 192 14.08 -12.05 2.32
C ASP A 192 13.68 -13.11 1.29
N PRO A 193 14.49 -14.18 1.11
CA PRO A 193 14.16 -15.27 0.21
C PRO A 193 12.76 -15.84 0.49
N CYS A 194 11.98 -16.04 -0.57
CA CYS A 194 10.59 -16.46 -0.48
C CYS A 194 10.23 -17.36 -1.68
N VAL A 195 8.93 -17.63 -1.89
CA VAL A 195 8.46 -18.57 -2.92
C VAL A 195 7.51 -17.87 -3.88
N THR A 196 7.58 -18.24 -5.16
CA THR A 196 6.69 -17.72 -6.22
C THR A 196 6.09 -18.86 -7.04
N ASP A 197 4.99 -18.58 -7.73
CA ASP A 197 4.40 -19.48 -8.73
C ASP A 197 4.90 -19.23 -10.17
N PHE A 198 5.88 -18.35 -10.33
CA PHE A 198 6.45 -17.94 -11.61
C PHE A 198 7.98 -18.11 -11.65
N PRO A 199 8.57 -18.68 -12.73
CA PRO A 199 7.90 -19.14 -13.96
C PRO A 199 7.14 -20.46 -13.76
N GLU A 200 7.45 -21.19 -12.69
CA GLU A 200 6.82 -22.45 -12.31
C GLU A 200 6.44 -22.42 -10.82
N LYS A 201 5.53 -23.31 -10.42
CA LYS A 201 5.04 -23.36 -9.04
C LYS A 201 6.15 -23.79 -8.08
N GLY A 202 6.32 -23.02 -7.00
CA GLY A 202 7.21 -23.38 -5.91
C GLY A 202 8.66 -22.93 -6.11
N CYS A 203 8.95 -22.09 -7.11
CA CYS A 203 10.29 -21.57 -7.30
C CYS A 203 10.72 -20.69 -6.13
N HIS A 204 11.96 -20.84 -5.69
CA HIS A 204 12.58 -19.93 -4.73
C HIS A 204 12.93 -18.62 -5.43
N VAL A 205 12.62 -17.50 -4.79
CA VAL A 205 12.86 -16.17 -5.36
C VAL A 205 13.34 -15.19 -4.30
N VAL A 206 14.24 -14.31 -4.70
CA VAL A 206 14.54 -13.07 -3.99
C VAL A 206 13.90 -11.92 -4.75
N VAL A 207 13.02 -11.18 -4.08
CA VAL A 207 12.31 -10.05 -4.70
C VAL A 207 12.99 -8.75 -4.29
N SER A 208 13.15 -7.84 -5.24
CA SER A 208 13.63 -6.47 -5.00
C SER A 208 12.64 -5.48 -5.59
N ALA A 209 12.17 -4.51 -4.80
CA ALA A 209 11.27 -3.45 -5.26
C ALA A 209 12.03 -2.15 -5.45
N GLY A 210 11.90 -1.51 -6.61
CA GLY A 210 12.57 -0.24 -6.90
C GLY A 210 12.40 0.14 -8.35
N ASN A 211 12.75 1.38 -8.71
CA ASN A 211 12.73 1.85 -10.12
C ASN A 211 11.42 1.54 -10.87
N ASN A 212 10.27 1.67 -10.19
CA ASN A 212 8.95 1.37 -10.73
C ASN A 212 8.77 -0.08 -11.22
N GLU A 213 9.44 -1.04 -10.58
CA GLU A 213 9.35 -2.47 -10.89
C GLU A 213 9.52 -3.36 -9.64
N LEU A 214 9.04 -4.60 -9.76
CA LEU A 214 9.52 -5.70 -8.93
C LEU A 214 10.49 -6.53 -9.75
N ASN A 215 11.73 -6.63 -9.29
CA ASN A 215 12.73 -7.52 -9.85
C ASN A 215 12.71 -8.86 -9.09
N PHE A 216 12.65 -9.95 -9.82
CA PHE A 216 12.65 -11.31 -9.33
C PHE A 216 13.97 -11.96 -9.69
N GLN A 217 14.73 -12.38 -8.70
CA GLN A 217 15.86 -13.27 -8.88
C GLN A 217 15.41 -14.69 -8.50
N VAL A 218 14.98 -15.46 -9.51
CA VAL A 218 14.39 -16.79 -9.35
C VAL A 218 15.47 -17.85 -9.46
N ARG A 219 15.52 -18.77 -8.51
CA ARG A 219 16.32 -19.99 -8.59
C ARG A 219 15.46 -21.12 -9.14
N LEU A 220 15.83 -21.61 -10.31
CA LEU A 220 15.17 -22.74 -10.98
C LEU A 220 15.62 -24.08 -10.37
N PRO A 221 14.88 -25.18 -10.62
CA PRO A 221 15.23 -26.52 -10.11
C PRO A 221 16.61 -27.02 -10.55
N ASN A 222 17.13 -26.52 -11.68
CA ASN A 222 18.47 -26.85 -12.19
C ASN A 222 19.58 -25.96 -11.58
N GLU A 223 19.31 -25.30 -10.45
CA GLU A 223 20.20 -24.35 -9.74
C GLU A 223 20.57 -23.09 -10.55
N GLN A 224 20.02 -22.91 -11.76
CA GLN A 224 20.23 -21.68 -12.52
C GLN A 224 19.43 -20.54 -11.91
N ILE A 225 20.09 -19.39 -11.78
CA ILE A 225 19.46 -18.16 -11.34
C ILE A 225 19.06 -17.36 -12.58
N LYS A 226 17.75 -17.09 -12.73
CA LYS A 226 17.21 -16.20 -13.75
C LYS A 226 16.66 -14.94 -13.13
N GLU A 227 16.82 -13.82 -13.81
CA GLU A 227 16.22 -12.56 -13.42
C GLU A 227 15.02 -12.22 -14.30
N GLY A 228 13.95 -11.74 -13.69
CA GLY A 228 12.77 -11.21 -14.37
C GLY A 228 12.36 -9.87 -13.78
N SER A 229 11.87 -8.94 -14.61
CA SER A 229 11.36 -7.65 -14.15
C SER A 229 9.88 -7.50 -14.46
N PHE A 230 9.12 -7.14 -13.44
CA PHE A 230 7.70 -6.81 -13.53
C PHE A 230 7.52 -5.30 -13.35
N LYS A 231 7.28 -4.58 -14.44
CA LYS A 231 7.03 -3.14 -14.41
C LYS A 231 5.72 -2.84 -13.69
N VAL A 232 5.74 -1.92 -12.73
CA VAL A 232 4.54 -1.50 -12.01
C VAL A 232 3.47 -1.01 -12.98
N THR A 233 3.83 -0.29 -14.04
CA THR A 233 2.87 0.19 -15.05
C THR A 233 2.11 -0.93 -15.76
N ARG A 234 2.65 -2.15 -15.83
CA ARG A 234 2.03 -3.32 -16.49
C ARG A 234 1.23 -4.20 -15.52
N MET A 235 1.20 -3.87 -14.23
CA MET A 235 0.36 -4.54 -13.26
C MET A 235 -1.04 -3.93 -13.28
N ARG A 236 -2.08 -4.70 -13.61
CA ARG A 236 -3.46 -4.19 -13.59
C ARG A 236 -3.96 -4.00 -12.17
N CYS A 237 -3.72 -4.98 -11.30
CA CYS A 237 -4.09 -4.93 -9.90
C CYS A 237 -3.26 -5.91 -9.07
N TRP A 238 -3.34 -5.80 -7.74
CA TRP A 238 -2.79 -6.77 -6.82
C TRP A 238 -3.69 -6.99 -5.61
N ARG A 239 -3.46 -8.08 -4.87
CA ARG A 239 -4.17 -8.41 -3.64
C ARG A 239 -3.20 -9.04 -2.64
N VAL A 240 -3.47 -8.84 -1.35
CA VAL A 240 -2.77 -9.53 -0.27
C VAL A 240 -3.75 -10.49 0.38
N THR A 241 -3.38 -11.77 0.42
CA THR A 241 -4.19 -12.83 1.02
C THR A 241 -3.45 -13.44 2.21
N SER A 242 -4.23 -13.95 3.16
CA SER A 242 -3.74 -14.61 4.36
C SER A 242 -4.51 -15.91 4.51
N SER A 243 -3.81 -17.04 4.58
CA SER A 243 -4.42 -18.33 4.87
C SER A 243 -3.94 -18.87 6.21
N VAL A 244 -4.89 -19.30 7.05
CA VAL A 244 -4.61 -20.14 8.22
C VAL A 244 -4.61 -21.60 7.77
N PRO A 245 -3.57 -22.39 8.09
CA PRO A 245 -3.59 -23.82 7.83
C PRO A 245 -4.76 -24.46 8.59
N MET A 246 -5.67 -25.15 7.88
CA MET A 246 -6.70 -25.96 8.53
C MET A 246 -6.01 -27.14 9.22
N SER A 247 -6.07 -27.23 10.54
CA SER A 247 -5.57 -28.38 11.28
C SER A 247 -6.55 -29.55 11.15
N ASN A 248 -6.45 -30.35 10.09
CA ASN A 248 -7.13 -31.65 10.00
C ASN A 248 -6.21 -32.79 10.50
N GLY A 249 -5.62 -32.61 11.69
CA GLY A 249 -4.79 -33.63 12.34
C GLY A 249 -5.50 -34.22 13.57
N PRO A 250 -5.28 -35.51 13.90
CA PRO A 250 -5.83 -36.10 15.12
C PRO A 250 -5.38 -35.30 16.34
N SER A 251 -6.32 -35.01 17.23
CA SER A 251 -6.12 -34.31 18.50
C SER A 251 -5.09 -35.05 19.37
N GLY A 252 -3.85 -34.58 19.40
CA GLY A 252 -2.83 -35.21 20.25
C GLY A 252 -1.41 -34.63 20.23
N SER A 253 -1.09 -33.61 19.44
CA SER A 253 0.22 -32.97 19.49
C SER A 253 0.10 -31.47 19.71
N SER A 254 1.02 -30.93 20.52
CA SER A 254 1.14 -29.58 21.06
C SER A 254 0.62 -28.46 20.13
N PRO A 255 0.14 -27.32 20.67
CA PRO A 255 -0.26 -26.16 19.85
C PRO A 255 0.98 -25.55 19.19
N GLY A 256 1.44 -26.18 18.10
CA GLY A 256 2.43 -25.65 17.20
C GLY A 256 1.87 -24.37 16.61
N LYS A 257 2.63 -23.28 16.72
CA LYS A 257 2.28 -21.96 16.18
C LYS A 257 1.75 -22.14 14.76
N SER A 258 0.44 -21.95 14.56
CA SER A 258 -0.14 -21.95 13.22
C SER A 258 0.48 -20.79 12.46
N GLU A 259 1.41 -21.10 11.55
CA GLU A 259 2.09 -20.08 10.78
C GLU A 259 1.12 -19.52 9.75
N VAL A 260 0.80 -18.24 9.88
CA VAL A 260 -0.06 -17.53 8.92
C VAL A 260 0.71 -17.39 7.62
N LYS A 261 0.22 -18.03 6.56
CA LYS A 261 0.81 -17.90 5.23
C LYS A 261 0.26 -16.63 4.58
N LEU A 262 1.16 -15.69 4.29
CA LEU A 262 0.85 -14.45 3.59
C LEU A 262 1.28 -14.54 2.13
N GLU A 263 0.43 -14.02 1.25
CA GLU A 263 0.65 -14.02 -0.19
C GLU A 263 0.35 -12.64 -0.78
N LEU A 264 1.18 -12.18 -1.71
CA LEU A 264 0.90 -11.06 -2.59
C LEU A 264 0.71 -11.62 -4.00
N ALA A 265 -0.47 -11.47 -4.57
CA ALA A 265 -0.73 -11.82 -5.95
C ALA A 265 -0.98 -10.55 -6.77
N PHE A 266 -0.41 -10.46 -7.97
CA PHE A 266 -0.65 -9.36 -8.90
C PHE A 266 -0.98 -9.86 -10.31
N GLU A 267 -1.91 -9.19 -10.97
CA GLU A 267 -2.31 -9.46 -12.35
C GLU A 267 -1.43 -8.63 -13.29
N TYR A 268 -0.62 -9.29 -14.10
CA TYR A 268 0.40 -8.68 -14.94
C TYR A 268 0.08 -8.88 -16.42
N LEU A 269 0.21 -7.80 -17.20
CA LEU A 269 0.11 -7.85 -18.65
C LEU A 269 1.41 -8.42 -19.23
N MET A 270 1.39 -9.69 -19.62
CA MET A 270 2.55 -10.42 -20.13
C MET A 270 2.87 -10.03 -21.57
N SER A 271 1.84 -9.95 -22.40
CA SER A 271 1.84 -9.46 -23.78
C SER A 271 0.49 -8.82 -24.07
N LYS A 272 0.30 -8.24 -25.26
CA LYS A 272 -1.00 -7.73 -25.72
C LYS A 272 -2.10 -8.76 -25.45
N ASP A 273 -3.21 -8.30 -24.87
CA ASP A 273 -4.37 -9.09 -24.43
C ASP A 273 -4.09 -10.27 -23.48
N ARG A 274 -2.86 -10.42 -22.95
CA ARG A 274 -2.47 -11.58 -22.11
C ARG A 274 -2.16 -11.16 -20.69
N LEU A 275 -3.19 -11.14 -19.85
CA LEU A 275 -3.06 -10.96 -18.40
C LEU A 275 -2.81 -12.30 -17.70
N GLN A 276 -1.87 -12.31 -16.75
CA GLN A 276 -1.54 -13.49 -15.94
C GLN A 276 -1.36 -13.09 -14.48
N TRP A 277 -1.90 -13.88 -13.55
CA TRP A 277 -1.63 -13.73 -12.14
C TRP A 277 -0.27 -14.33 -11.78
N VAL A 278 0.53 -13.57 -11.02
CA VAL A 278 1.78 -14.01 -10.40
C VAL A 278 1.64 -13.85 -8.89
N THR A 279 2.01 -14.88 -8.15
CA THR A 279 1.82 -14.97 -6.69
C THR A 279 3.17 -15.13 -5.99
N ILE A 280 3.44 -14.25 -5.05
CA ILE A 280 4.57 -14.33 -4.12
C ILE A 280 4.03 -14.77 -2.76
N THR A 281 4.47 -15.93 -2.29
CA THR A 281 4.28 -16.36 -0.90
C THR A 281 5.44 -15.83 -0.06
N SER A 282 5.17 -14.88 0.84
CA SER A 282 6.20 -14.28 1.69
C SER A 282 5.58 -13.72 2.98
N PRO A 283 6.23 -13.89 4.15
CA PRO A 283 5.86 -13.17 5.37
C PRO A 283 5.88 -11.64 5.20
N GLN A 284 6.60 -11.14 4.19
CA GLN A 284 6.73 -9.72 3.86
C GLN A 284 5.74 -9.26 2.76
N ALA A 285 4.71 -10.05 2.42
CA ALA A 285 3.73 -9.71 1.37
C ALA A 285 3.06 -8.33 1.58
N ILE A 286 2.76 -7.96 2.83
CA ILE A 286 2.20 -6.64 3.16
C ILE A 286 3.20 -5.52 2.83
N MET A 287 4.48 -5.72 3.12
CA MET A 287 5.53 -4.73 2.85
C MET A 287 5.77 -4.60 1.34
N LEU A 288 5.73 -5.70 0.58
CA LEU A 288 5.74 -5.68 -0.89
C LEU A 288 4.56 -4.86 -1.45
N SER A 289 3.34 -5.08 -0.95
CA SER A 289 2.15 -4.30 -1.35
C SER A 289 2.29 -2.81 -1.06
N ILE A 290 2.89 -2.45 0.08
CA ILE A 290 3.18 -1.05 0.42
C ILE A 290 4.18 -0.45 -0.56
N CYS A 291 5.20 -1.20 -0.97
CA CYS A 291 6.16 -0.73 -1.97
C CYS A 291 5.50 -0.48 -3.32
N LEU A 292 4.66 -1.41 -3.80
CA LEU A 292 3.88 -1.25 -5.02
C LEU A 292 3.01 0.02 -4.97
N GLN A 293 2.23 0.19 -3.91
CA GLN A 293 1.36 1.36 -3.78
C GLN A 293 2.16 2.66 -3.72
N SER A 294 3.31 2.67 -3.04
CA SER A 294 4.20 3.82 -2.95
C SER A 294 4.79 4.21 -4.31
N MET A 295 5.24 3.23 -5.10
CA MET A 295 5.72 3.46 -6.47
C MET A 295 4.61 4.01 -7.37
N VAL A 296 3.39 3.47 -7.28
CA VAL A 296 2.22 3.97 -8.03
C VAL A 296 1.90 5.40 -7.65
N ASP A 297 1.85 5.73 -6.36
CA ASP A 297 1.56 7.09 -5.92
C ASP A 297 2.62 8.09 -6.41
N GLU A 298 3.90 7.71 -6.39
CA GLU A 298 4.97 8.54 -6.95
C GLU A 298 4.85 8.75 -8.45
N LEU A 299 4.54 7.69 -9.22
CA LEU A 299 4.28 7.78 -10.66
C LEU A 299 3.11 8.71 -10.97
N MET A 300 2.01 8.61 -10.22
CA MET A 300 0.83 9.45 -10.43
C MET A 300 1.12 10.93 -10.12
N VAL A 301 1.96 11.21 -9.12
CA VAL A 301 2.39 12.58 -8.81
C VAL A 301 3.19 13.18 -9.96
N LYS A 302 4.13 12.42 -10.54
CA LYS A 302 4.93 12.88 -11.68
C LYS A 302 4.10 13.10 -12.93
N LYS A 303 3.19 12.17 -13.26
CA LYS A 303 2.27 12.31 -14.42
C LYS A 303 1.41 13.58 -14.33
N SER A 304 1.12 14.03 -13.11
CA SER A 304 0.33 15.25 -12.86
C SER A 304 1.16 16.54 -12.78
N GLY A 305 2.45 16.51 -13.15
CA GLY A 305 3.36 17.65 -13.04
C GLY A 305 3.65 18.10 -11.59
N GLY A 306 3.43 17.23 -10.60
CA GLY A 306 3.63 17.53 -9.19
C GLY A 306 5.09 17.33 -8.75
N SER A 307 5.62 18.26 -7.95
CA SER A 307 6.90 18.07 -7.24
C SER A 307 6.74 17.24 -5.96
N ILE A 308 7.77 16.49 -5.58
CA ILE A 308 7.85 15.74 -4.31
C ILE A 308 7.53 16.58 -3.06
N ARG A 309 7.78 17.90 -3.11
CA ARG A 309 7.39 18.83 -2.01
C ARG A 309 5.89 18.80 -1.72
N LYS A 310 5.04 18.54 -2.73
CA LYS A 310 3.58 18.33 -2.54
C LYS A 310 3.29 16.99 -1.84
N MET A 311 4.10 15.95 -2.07
CA MET A 311 3.95 14.63 -1.42
C MET A 311 4.22 14.72 0.09
N PHE A 312 5.28 15.45 0.49
CA PHE A 312 5.57 15.72 1.91
C PHE A 312 4.57 16.68 2.57
N ARG A 313 4.13 17.75 1.88
CA ARG A 313 3.07 18.65 2.40
C ARG A 313 1.74 17.94 2.65
N ARG A 314 1.37 16.98 1.81
CA ARG A 314 0.16 16.16 2.01
C ARG A 314 0.24 15.26 3.25
N ARG A 315 1.43 14.86 3.67
CA ARG A 315 1.67 14.11 4.93
C ARG A 315 1.65 15.01 6.17
N VAL A 316 2.11 16.26 6.07
CA VAL A 316 2.17 17.18 7.22
C VAL A 316 0.82 17.86 7.51
N ASN A 317 0.02 18.21 6.50
CA ASN A 317 -1.28 18.86 6.71
C ASN A 317 -2.38 17.94 7.31
N GLY A 318 -2.08 16.66 7.56
CA GLY A 318 -2.93 15.76 8.36
C GLY A 318 -2.71 15.89 9.88
N ALA A 319 -1.73 16.68 10.32
CA ALA A 319 -1.47 16.98 11.71
C ALA A 319 -1.92 18.41 12.03
N LEU A 320 -2.99 18.50 12.81
CA LEU A 320 -3.38 19.64 13.65
C LEU A 320 -3.50 21.01 12.94
N ARG A 321 -4.67 21.28 12.36
CA ARG A 321 -5.25 22.62 12.50
C ARG A 321 -6.32 22.57 13.58
N ARG A 322 -5.93 22.94 14.81
CA ARG A 322 -6.87 23.47 15.79
C ARG A 322 -7.43 24.74 15.14
N SER A 323 -8.70 24.71 14.78
CA SER A 323 -9.41 25.93 14.42
C SER A 323 -9.64 26.67 15.73
N ASP A 324 -8.96 27.81 15.90
CA ASP A 324 -9.34 28.79 16.90
C ASP A 324 -10.73 29.31 16.53
N SER A 325 -11.73 28.86 17.26
CA SER A 325 -13.04 29.49 17.30
C SER A 325 -13.50 29.39 18.74
N GLN A 326 -13.12 30.42 19.50
CA GLN A 326 -13.66 30.70 20.80
C GLN A 326 -15.17 30.89 20.67
N GLN A 327 -15.96 30.03 21.30
CA GLN A 327 -17.20 30.48 21.93
C GLN A 327 -17.54 29.56 23.10
N ALA A 328 -17.54 30.19 24.26
CA ALA A 328 -17.82 29.60 25.55
C ALA A 328 -19.29 29.16 25.64
N VAL A 329 -19.52 27.91 26.06
CA VAL A 329 -20.77 27.54 26.71
C VAL A 329 -20.44 26.71 27.95
N LYS A 330 -20.88 27.23 29.09
CA LYS A 330 -20.60 26.80 30.45
C LYS A 330 -21.19 25.40 30.71
N SER A 331 -20.44 24.52 31.38
CA SER A 331 -20.97 23.32 32.04
C SER A 331 -21.03 23.53 33.56
N PRO A 332 -22.12 23.14 34.25
CA PRO A 332 -22.19 23.15 35.72
C PRO A 332 -21.48 21.94 36.36
N PRO A 333 -21.18 21.99 37.69
CA PRO A 333 -20.12 21.20 38.32
C PRO A 333 -20.54 19.84 38.90
N LEU A 334 -19.52 18.97 38.96
CA LEU A 334 -19.16 17.91 39.92
C LEU A 334 -20.20 17.38 40.91
N LEU A 335 -20.30 16.04 40.99
CA LEU A 335 -20.63 15.32 42.22
C LEU A 335 -19.76 14.06 42.37
N ASP A 336 -19.54 13.76 43.65
CA ASP A 336 -18.50 12.98 44.33
C ASP A 336 -18.42 11.47 44.03
N SER A 337 -17.20 10.94 44.25
CA SER A 337 -16.93 9.54 44.64
C SER A 337 -17.03 9.42 46.18
N PRO A 338 -17.38 8.24 46.72
CA PRO A 338 -16.36 7.27 47.17
C PRO A 338 -16.84 5.80 46.93
N ASP A 339 -16.14 4.69 47.14
CA ASP A 339 -14.89 4.34 47.81
C ASP A 339 -14.38 3.00 47.22
N ALA A 340 -13.18 2.61 47.65
CA ALA A 340 -12.33 1.53 47.19
C ALA A 340 -12.84 0.09 47.38
N SER A 341 -12.54 -0.76 46.40
CA SER A 341 -12.15 -2.15 46.66
C SER A 341 -11.07 -2.60 45.65
N ARG A 342 -9.98 -3.13 46.20
CA ARG A 342 -8.86 -3.76 45.50
C ARG A 342 -9.34 -4.98 44.72
N GLU A 343 -9.05 -5.06 43.42
CA GLU A 343 -8.81 -6.36 42.78
C GLU A 343 -8.02 -6.29 41.46
N SER A 344 -6.95 -7.09 41.44
CA SER A 344 -6.17 -7.70 40.35
C SER A 344 -5.91 -7.00 39.00
N MET A 345 -4.62 -6.83 38.71
CA MET A 345 -4.06 -6.62 37.37
C MET A 345 -4.38 -7.79 36.43
N ALA A 346 -5.52 -7.73 35.72
CA ALA A 346 -5.77 -8.56 34.53
C ALA A 346 -6.98 -8.05 33.73
N LYS A 347 -6.86 -6.92 33.01
CA LYS A 347 -7.75 -6.57 31.86
C LYS A 347 -7.29 -5.29 31.16
N LEU A 348 -6.36 -5.43 30.21
CA LEU A 348 -6.05 -4.38 29.23
C LEU A 348 -5.77 -4.98 27.83
N SER A 349 -6.47 -6.08 27.50
CA SER A 349 -6.29 -6.82 26.24
C SER A 349 -7.53 -6.88 25.34
N SER A 350 -8.52 -6.01 25.50
CA SER A 350 -9.77 -6.07 24.70
C SER A 350 -10.07 -4.84 23.83
N LYS A 351 -9.08 -4.02 23.45
CA LYS A 351 -9.30 -2.85 22.56
C LYS A 351 -8.48 -2.80 21.26
N LEU A 352 -8.08 -3.95 20.71
CA LEU A 352 -7.59 -4.06 19.33
C LEU A 352 -8.21 -5.25 18.59
N THR A 353 -9.54 -5.34 18.59
CA THR A 353 -10.30 -6.24 17.70
C THR A 353 -11.30 -5.40 16.91
N SER A 354 -10.85 -4.81 15.81
CA SER A 354 -11.74 -4.36 14.74
C SER A 354 -11.02 -4.36 13.40
N VAL A 355 -10.55 -5.55 13.01
CA VAL A 355 -10.49 -5.93 11.60
C VAL A 355 -11.52 -7.05 11.47
N SER A 356 -12.65 -6.79 10.82
CA SER A 356 -13.62 -7.82 10.54
C SER A 356 -13.00 -8.83 9.57
N LEU A 357 -12.56 -9.96 10.13
CA LEU A 357 -12.12 -11.13 9.41
C LEU A 357 -13.35 -12.03 9.25
N ARG A 358 -13.89 -12.16 8.03
CA ARG A 358 -14.80 -13.25 7.72
C ARG A 358 -13.97 -14.43 7.23
N GLY A 359 -14.05 -15.55 7.96
CA GLY A 359 -13.63 -16.85 7.46
C GLY A 359 -14.60 -17.29 6.37
N ILE A 360 -14.06 -17.70 5.22
CA ILE A 360 -14.85 -18.23 4.12
C ILE A 360 -14.79 -19.76 4.25
N SER A 361 -15.88 -20.37 4.70
CA SER A 361 -16.05 -21.82 4.62
C SER A 361 -16.32 -22.19 3.16
N HIS A 362 -15.49 -23.06 2.60
CA HIS A 362 -15.69 -23.58 1.26
C HIS A 362 -16.98 -24.41 1.21
N SER A 363 -17.99 -23.90 0.49
CA SER A 363 -18.97 -24.75 -0.17
C SER A 363 -18.88 -24.49 -1.67
N SER A 364 -18.75 -25.58 -2.40
CA SER A 364 -18.63 -25.64 -3.85
C SER A 364 -19.84 -25.03 -4.54
N SER A 365 -19.72 -23.80 -5.01
CA SER A 365 -20.43 -23.30 -6.19
C SER A 365 -19.60 -22.17 -6.81
N ALA A 366 -19.29 -22.30 -8.09
CA ALA A 366 -18.67 -21.24 -8.86
C ALA A 366 -19.66 -20.07 -9.01
N ASN A 367 -19.16 -18.84 -8.92
CA ASN A 367 -19.85 -17.55 -8.99
C ASN A 367 -20.33 -16.96 -7.64
N ASP A 368 -19.41 -16.40 -6.85
CA ASP A 368 -19.45 -15.00 -6.37
C ASP A 368 -18.25 -14.70 -5.46
N VAL A 369 -17.10 -14.30 -6.02
CA VAL A 369 -16.03 -13.67 -5.24
C VAL A 369 -16.14 -12.18 -5.50
N GLY A 370 -16.64 -11.44 -4.51
CA GLY A 370 -16.97 -10.03 -4.64
C GLY A 370 -15.80 -9.19 -5.16
N ALA A 371 -16.08 -8.34 -6.15
CA ALA A 371 -15.13 -7.47 -6.85
C ALA A 371 -14.41 -6.40 -5.96
N ASN A 372 -14.46 -6.52 -4.63
CA ASN A 372 -14.02 -5.51 -3.67
C ASN A 372 -12.64 -5.77 -3.01
N ASP A 373 -12.00 -6.91 -3.26
CA ASP A 373 -10.74 -7.28 -2.57
C ASP A 373 -9.46 -6.94 -3.37
N PHE A 374 -9.57 -6.23 -4.49
CA PHE A 374 -8.46 -5.95 -5.41
C PHE A 374 -7.94 -4.50 -5.34
N HIS A 375 -6.63 -4.35 -5.13
CA HIS A 375 -5.88 -3.11 -5.31
C HIS A 375 -5.52 -2.91 -6.80
N GLY A 376 -6.49 -2.46 -7.60
CA GLY A 376 -6.23 -1.88 -8.92
C GLY A 376 -5.23 -0.73 -8.92
N ASN A 377 -4.37 -0.77 -9.93
CA ASN A 377 -3.22 0.09 -10.15
C ASN A 377 -3.55 1.25 -11.10
N TYR A 378 -3.41 2.49 -10.63
CA TYR A 378 -3.72 3.66 -11.45
C TYR A 378 -2.65 3.98 -12.50
N ALA A 379 -1.44 3.43 -12.37
CA ALA A 379 -0.40 3.57 -13.38
C ALA A 379 -0.69 2.72 -14.63
N PHE A 380 -1.57 1.72 -14.53
CA PHE A 380 -1.96 0.83 -15.63
C PHE A 380 -2.80 1.52 -16.71
N GLU A 381 -3.63 2.50 -16.32
CA GLU A 381 -4.48 3.29 -17.23
C GLU A 381 -3.67 4.18 -18.21
N GLY A 382 -2.34 4.19 -18.10
CA GLY A 382 -1.44 4.90 -19.03
C GLY A 382 -0.90 4.06 -20.18
N ILE A 383 -1.22 2.76 -20.24
CA ILE A 383 -0.90 1.89 -21.36
C ILE A 383 -1.94 2.16 -22.46
N GLY A 384 -1.49 2.44 -23.69
CA GLY A 384 -2.38 2.75 -24.81
C GLY A 384 -3.24 1.55 -25.21
N ASP A 385 -4.39 1.80 -25.83
CA ASP A 385 -5.35 0.75 -26.25
C ASP A 385 -4.72 -0.29 -27.19
N GLU A 386 -3.63 0.05 -27.89
CA GLU A 386 -2.88 -0.85 -28.76
C GLU A 386 -2.13 -1.98 -28.02
N ASP A 387 -1.82 -1.77 -26.73
CA ASP A 387 -1.00 -2.65 -25.91
C ASP A 387 -1.80 -3.50 -24.91
N LEU A 388 -3.07 -3.12 -24.65
CA LEU A 388 -3.94 -3.76 -23.65
C LEU A 388 -4.35 -5.19 -24.03
#